data_AF-A0A535C3W5-F1
#
_entry.id   AF-A0A535C3W5-F1
#
_cell.length_a   1.000
_cell.length_b   1.000
_cell.length_c   1.000
_cell.angle_alpha   90.00
_cell.angle_beta   90.00
_cell.angle_gamma   90.00
#
_symmetry.space_group_name_H-M   'P 1'
#
loop_
_entity.id
_entity.type
_entity.pdbx_description
1 polymer ?
#
loop_
_entity_poly.entity_id
_entity_poly.type
_entity_poly.pdbx_seq_one_letter_code
_entity_poly.pdbx_strand_id
1 'polypeptide(L)'
;MKRLTSVLAVVALTLALLVAGGHPAHAYGKLAVWQIGLSFNCNNPALCQSLGGFWGWAEFDSDNTADAQLTGCQHLQGGRAGGAMHISAEADGWYIAAGSAGPRTFFVVSETDTITGTGGPPFTVTFTNENMDTGIPAVAGHYSAQTIFGTSAPPGTNFEIQVVQIPGR
;
A
#
# COMPACT_ATOMS: atom_id res chain seq x y z
N MET A 1 13.58 -34.59 40.73
CA MET A 1 14.28 -33.85 39.64
C MET A 1 14.04 -34.44 38.23
N LYS A 2 12.83 -34.95 37.92
CA LYS A 2 12.49 -35.51 36.58
C LYS A 2 11.30 -34.81 35.90
N ARG A 3 10.83 -33.68 36.46
CA ARG A 3 9.67 -32.92 35.94
C ARG A 3 10.01 -31.52 35.42
N LEU A 4 11.26 -31.06 35.57
CA LEU A 4 11.70 -29.77 35.00
C LEU A 4 12.23 -29.88 33.57
N THR A 5 12.65 -31.07 33.13
CA THR A 5 13.23 -31.27 31.79
C THR A 5 12.19 -31.27 30.65
N SER A 6 10.91 -31.53 30.95
CA SER A 6 9.87 -31.59 29.92
C SER A 6 9.25 -30.23 29.56
N VAL A 7 9.40 -29.20 30.41
CA VAL A 7 8.83 -27.87 30.15
C VAL A 7 9.73 -27.05 29.21
N LEU A 8 11.06 -27.25 29.27
CA LEU A 8 11.99 -26.55 28.38
C LEU A 8 11.86 -26.97 26.90
N ALA A 9 11.47 -28.22 26.62
CA ALA A 9 11.35 -28.72 25.26
C ALA A 9 10.13 -28.14 24.51
N VAL A 10 9.08 -27.73 25.22
CA VAL A 10 7.87 -27.16 24.62
C VAL A 10 8.05 -25.67 24.31
N VAL A 11 8.82 -24.94 25.13
CA VAL A 11 9.12 -23.51 24.88
C VAL A 11 10.08 -23.33 23.70
N ALA A 12 10.96 -24.29 23.43
CA ALA A 12 11.86 -24.25 22.28
C ALA A 12 11.14 -24.49 20.95
N LEU A 13 9.99 -25.20 20.94
CA LEU A 13 9.27 -25.54 19.70
C LEU A 13 8.30 -24.43 19.25
N THR A 14 7.87 -23.53 20.14
CA THR A 14 7.02 -22.38 19.77
C THR A 14 7.80 -21.22 19.18
N LEU A 15 9.12 -21.15 19.41
CA LEU A 15 9.97 -20.09 18.86
C LEU A 15 10.38 -20.33 17.39
N ALA A 16 10.18 -21.55 16.86
CA ALA A 16 10.51 -21.91 15.49
C ALA A 16 9.41 -21.56 14.46
N LEU A 17 8.22 -21.15 14.90
CA LEU A 17 7.07 -20.81 14.04
C LEU A 17 6.85 -19.31 13.83
N LEU A 18 7.76 -18.46 14.33
CA LEU A 18 7.71 -17.01 14.10
C LEU A 18 8.51 -16.57 12.86
N VAL A 19 8.90 -17.50 11.98
CA VAL A 19 9.43 -17.20 10.64
C VAL A 19 8.29 -16.94 9.65
N ALA A 20 7.23 -16.25 10.08
CA ALA A 20 6.46 -15.44 9.13
C ALA A 20 7.32 -14.20 8.88
N GLY A 21 8.36 -14.38 8.06
CA GLY A 21 9.14 -13.26 7.56
C GLY A 21 8.16 -12.30 6.91
N GLY A 22 7.92 -11.17 7.55
CA GLY A 22 7.61 -9.99 6.76
C GLY A 22 8.79 -9.89 5.81
N HIS A 23 8.53 -10.07 4.52
CA HIS A 23 9.50 -9.64 3.53
C HIS A 23 9.85 -8.21 3.92
N PRO A 24 11.13 -7.87 4.16
CA PRO A 24 11.47 -6.47 4.26
C PRO A 24 10.92 -5.87 2.98
N ALA A 25 9.97 -4.96 3.10
CA ALA A 25 9.52 -4.21 1.94
C ALA A 25 10.81 -3.73 1.28
N HIS A 26 10.98 -4.05 -0.01
CA HIS A 26 12.22 -3.80 -0.73
C HIS A 26 12.46 -2.30 -0.96
N ALA A 27 11.91 -1.45 -0.08
CA ALA A 27 11.88 0.00 -0.06
C ALA A 27 13.07 0.56 -0.80
N TYR A 28 12.78 0.95 -2.04
CA TYR A 28 13.67 1.66 -2.92
C TYR A 28 14.84 0.79 -3.32
N GLY A 29 14.49 -0.32 -3.96
CA GLY A 29 15.39 -1.34 -4.45
C GLY A 29 16.40 -0.78 -5.45
N LYS A 30 17.41 -1.59 -5.79
CA LYS A 30 18.38 -1.18 -6.81
C LYS A 30 17.75 -1.04 -8.19
N LEU A 31 16.56 -1.55 -8.42
CA LEU A 31 15.91 -1.52 -9.73
C LEU A 31 14.84 -0.43 -9.83
N ALA A 32 14.48 0.21 -8.71
CA ALA A 32 13.47 1.26 -8.67
C ALA A 32 13.82 2.38 -9.65
N VAL A 33 12.88 2.68 -10.55
CA VAL A 33 12.93 3.81 -11.51
C VAL A 33 11.91 4.89 -11.17
N TRP A 34 10.83 4.54 -10.46
CA TRP A 34 9.81 5.46 -9.97
C TRP A 34 9.53 5.23 -8.49
N GLN A 35 9.31 6.31 -7.75
CA GLN A 35 8.86 6.29 -6.37
C GLN A 35 7.61 7.13 -6.21
N ILE A 36 6.66 6.61 -5.45
CA ILE A 36 5.37 7.24 -5.23
C ILE A 36 5.08 7.29 -3.74
N GLY A 37 4.73 8.48 -3.24
CA GLY A 37 4.17 8.66 -1.90
C GLY A 37 2.69 9.00 -1.99
N LEU A 38 1.86 8.36 -1.17
CA LEU A 38 0.41 8.51 -1.14
C LEU A 38 -0.05 8.98 0.23
N SER A 39 -0.92 9.99 0.27
CA SER A 39 -1.58 10.45 1.49
C SER A 39 -2.99 10.93 1.19
N PHE A 40 -3.97 10.13 1.59
CA PHE A 40 -5.38 10.41 1.42
C PHE A 40 -6.07 10.36 2.77
N ASN A 41 -6.97 11.31 3.02
CA ASN A 41 -7.71 11.34 4.26
C ASN A 41 -9.10 11.92 4.05
N CYS A 42 -10.10 11.34 4.69
CA CYS A 42 -11.41 11.95 4.85
C CYS A 42 -11.93 11.89 6.29
N ASN A 43 -12.15 13.09 6.83
CA ASN A 43 -12.69 13.36 8.17
C ASN A 43 -14.10 13.97 8.12
N ASN A 44 -14.63 14.25 6.93
CA ASN A 44 -15.91 14.94 6.79
C ASN A 44 -17.07 13.94 6.58
N PRO A 45 -17.91 13.68 7.60
CA PRO A 45 -18.99 12.68 7.51
C PRO A 45 -20.13 13.12 6.58
N ALA A 46 -20.21 14.40 6.22
CA ALA A 46 -21.18 14.87 5.25
C ALA A 46 -20.76 14.57 3.81
N LEU A 47 -19.48 14.29 3.56
CA LEU A 47 -18.92 14.05 2.23
C LEU A 47 -18.50 12.59 2.01
N CYS A 48 -18.09 11.89 3.08
CA CYS A 48 -17.50 10.57 2.97
C CYS A 48 -18.35 9.50 3.62
N GLN A 49 -18.66 8.47 2.83
CA GLN A 49 -19.37 7.29 3.31
C GLN A 49 -18.56 6.49 4.34
N SER A 50 -17.23 6.58 4.26
CA SER A 50 -16.32 6.02 5.26
C SER A 50 -15.29 7.07 5.65
N LEU A 51 -15.25 7.35 6.95
CA LEU A 51 -14.19 8.16 7.53
C LEU A 51 -12.94 7.32 7.70
N GLY A 52 -11.80 7.89 7.36
CA GLY A 52 -10.53 7.20 7.44
C GLY A 52 -9.45 7.92 6.66
N GLY A 53 -8.32 7.25 6.52
CA GLY A 53 -7.33 7.63 5.54
C GLY A 53 -6.57 6.44 5.03
N PHE A 54 -5.77 6.72 4.02
CA PHE A 54 -4.98 5.78 3.28
C PHE A 54 -3.63 6.42 3.01
N TRP A 55 -2.56 5.75 3.39
CA TRP A 55 -1.20 6.24 3.23
C TRP A 55 -0.30 5.12 2.80
N GLY A 56 0.78 5.45 2.12
CA GLY A 56 1.74 4.45 1.76
C GLY A 56 2.72 4.96 0.75
N TRP A 57 3.45 4.01 0.20
CA TRP A 57 4.34 4.24 -0.92
C TRP A 57 4.25 3.07 -1.90
N ALA A 58 4.65 3.36 -3.13
CA ALA A 58 4.84 2.36 -4.16
C ALA A 58 6.11 2.70 -4.95
N GLU A 59 6.73 1.69 -5.55
CA GLU A 59 7.78 1.86 -6.54
C GLU A 59 7.54 0.99 -7.75
N PHE A 60 8.16 1.39 -8.85
CA PHE A 60 8.16 0.63 -10.08
C PHE A 60 9.60 0.40 -10.52
N ASP A 61 9.94 -0.83 -10.84
CA ASP A 61 11.28 -1.27 -11.16
C ASP A 61 11.56 -1.35 -12.67
N SER A 62 12.83 -1.20 -13.03
CA SER A 62 13.32 -1.30 -14.42
C SER A 62 13.14 -2.68 -15.08
N ASP A 63 12.90 -3.74 -14.32
CA ASP A 63 12.64 -5.10 -14.81
C ASP A 63 11.14 -5.45 -14.87
N ASN A 64 10.29 -4.42 -14.78
CA ASN A 64 8.82 -4.49 -14.81
C ASN A 64 8.17 -5.09 -13.55
N THR A 65 8.89 -5.27 -12.45
CA THR A 65 8.26 -5.51 -11.14
C THR A 65 7.86 -4.20 -10.46
N ALA A 66 7.02 -4.28 -9.44
CA ALA A 66 6.64 -3.15 -8.61
C ALA A 66 6.34 -3.63 -7.20
N ASP A 67 6.51 -2.77 -6.21
CA ASP A 67 6.13 -3.06 -4.83
C ASP A 67 5.45 -1.86 -4.18
N ALA A 68 4.51 -2.14 -3.27
CA ALA A 68 3.81 -1.11 -2.53
C ALA A 68 3.51 -1.53 -1.10
N GLN A 69 3.70 -0.59 -0.17
CA GLN A 69 3.29 -0.73 1.22
C GLN A 69 2.26 0.34 1.54
N LEU A 70 1.05 -0.13 1.80
CA LEU A 70 -0.12 0.71 1.96
C LEU A 70 -0.75 0.44 3.33
N THR A 71 -1.34 1.47 3.92
CA THR A 71 -2.04 1.40 5.19
C THR A 71 -3.36 2.12 5.05
N GLY A 72 -4.45 1.41 5.30
CA GLY A 72 -5.79 1.97 5.43
C GLY A 72 -6.19 2.02 6.90
N CYS A 73 -6.59 3.18 7.40
CA CYS A 73 -7.14 3.32 8.75
C CYS A 73 -8.56 3.84 8.69
N GLN A 74 -9.48 3.19 9.39
CA GLN A 74 -10.82 3.73 9.57
C GLN A 74 -10.87 4.61 10.83
N HIS A 75 -11.50 5.77 10.70
CA HIS A 75 -11.71 6.67 11.84
C HIS A 75 -12.83 6.17 12.73
N LEU A 76 -12.91 6.79 13.92
CA LEU A 76 -13.96 6.50 14.87
C LEU A 76 -15.33 6.86 14.28
N GLN A 77 -16.18 5.85 14.09
CA GLN A 77 -17.58 6.02 13.68
C GLN A 77 -18.50 5.45 14.76
N GLY A 78 -19.47 6.25 15.20
CA GLY A 78 -20.46 5.81 16.19
C GLY A 78 -19.88 5.33 17.53
N GLY A 79 -18.72 5.84 17.95
CA GLY A 79 -18.08 5.45 19.22
C GLY A 79 -17.16 4.23 19.16
N ARG A 80 -16.93 3.62 17.98
CA ARG A 80 -16.00 2.49 17.80
C ARG A 80 -14.81 2.91 16.95
N ALA A 81 -13.60 2.56 17.41
CA ALA A 81 -12.39 2.72 16.62
C ALA A 81 -12.42 1.76 15.42
N GLY A 82 -12.15 2.26 14.22
CA GLY A 82 -12.23 1.48 12.98
C GLY A 82 -11.00 0.61 12.67
N GLY A 83 -9.91 0.78 13.44
CA GLY A 83 -8.68 0.00 13.28
C GLY A 83 -7.85 0.41 12.05
N ALA A 84 -6.70 -0.23 11.91
CA ALA A 84 -5.78 -0.06 10.79
C ALA A 84 -5.50 -1.41 10.15
N MET A 85 -5.46 -1.44 8.82
CA MET A 85 -4.99 -2.56 8.02
C MET A 85 -3.78 -2.15 7.21
N HIS A 86 -2.88 -3.10 6.97
CA HIS A 86 -1.72 -2.93 6.12
C HIS A 86 -1.85 -3.86 4.91
N ILE A 87 -1.52 -3.35 3.72
CA ILE A 87 -1.48 -4.07 2.45
C ILE A 87 -0.04 -4.02 1.94
N SER A 88 0.54 -5.19 1.68
CA SER A 88 1.80 -5.37 0.96
C SER A 88 1.42 -5.85 -0.44
N ALA A 89 1.68 -5.06 -1.48
CA ALA A 89 1.40 -5.45 -2.86
C ALA A 89 2.72 -5.68 -3.59
N GLU A 90 2.82 -6.81 -4.30
CA GLU A 90 3.97 -7.18 -5.11
C GLU A 90 3.47 -7.44 -6.53
N ALA A 91 3.89 -6.64 -7.50
CA ALA A 91 3.46 -6.74 -8.89
C ALA A 91 4.52 -7.39 -9.78
N ASP A 92 4.07 -8.31 -10.62
CA ASP A 92 4.89 -9.02 -11.62
C ASP A 92 4.82 -8.37 -13.01
N GLY A 93 4.24 -7.18 -13.10
CA GLY A 93 4.12 -6.46 -14.35
C GLY A 93 3.50 -5.08 -14.17
N TRP A 94 4.16 -4.07 -14.73
CA TRP A 94 3.60 -2.73 -14.86
C TRP A 94 3.97 -2.10 -16.19
N TYR A 95 3.23 -1.06 -16.57
CA TYR A 95 3.58 -0.24 -17.72
C TYR A 95 2.97 1.16 -17.60
N ILE A 96 3.34 2.07 -18.51
CA ILE A 96 2.76 3.40 -18.60
C ILE A 96 1.94 3.51 -19.88
N ALA A 97 0.68 3.92 -19.77
CA ALA A 97 -0.18 4.24 -20.91
C ALA A 97 -1.07 5.46 -20.63
N ALA A 98 -1.89 5.85 -21.59
CA ALA A 98 -2.94 6.85 -21.35
C ALA A 98 -3.96 6.30 -20.33
N GLY A 99 -4.37 7.11 -19.38
CA GLY A 99 -5.27 6.69 -18.30
C GLY A 99 -6.02 7.84 -17.65
N SER A 100 -6.47 7.61 -16.42
CA SER A 100 -7.47 8.42 -15.72
C SER A 100 -6.94 9.71 -15.07
N ALA A 101 -5.62 9.81 -14.85
CA ALA A 101 -5.01 10.92 -14.12
C ALA A 101 -3.86 11.58 -14.93
N GLY A 102 -4.24 12.41 -15.89
CA GLY A 102 -3.30 13.11 -16.78
C GLY A 102 -3.06 12.37 -18.11
N PRO A 103 -2.06 12.81 -18.91
CA PRO A 103 -1.83 12.22 -20.22
C PRO A 103 -1.29 10.79 -20.17
N ARG A 104 -0.66 10.41 -19.05
CA ARG A 104 -0.14 9.06 -18.81
C ARG A 104 -0.28 8.67 -17.33
N THR A 105 -0.62 7.41 -17.07
CA THR A 105 -0.69 6.81 -15.73
C THR A 105 0.05 5.48 -15.68
N PHE A 106 0.35 5.02 -14.46
CA PHE A 106 0.86 3.66 -14.23
C PHE A 106 -0.27 2.64 -14.26
N PHE A 107 -0.02 1.52 -14.93
CA PHE A 107 -0.90 0.36 -14.96
C PHE A 107 -0.19 -0.82 -14.31
N VAL A 108 -0.93 -1.60 -13.53
CA VAL A 108 -0.49 -2.88 -12.95
C VAL A 108 -1.16 -4.02 -13.73
N VAL A 109 -0.36 -4.98 -14.17
CA VAL A 109 -0.83 -6.12 -14.99
C VAL A 109 -1.31 -7.26 -14.10
N SER A 110 -0.54 -7.54 -13.06
CA SER A 110 -0.78 -8.60 -12.09
C SER A 110 -0.04 -8.31 -10.80
N GLU A 111 -0.67 -8.60 -9.67
CA GLU A 111 -0.09 -8.43 -8.35
C GLU A 111 -0.53 -9.49 -7.35
N THR A 112 0.22 -9.59 -6.26
CA THR A 112 -0.15 -10.35 -5.07
C THR A 112 -0.21 -9.41 -3.87
N ASP A 113 -1.41 -9.32 -3.29
CA ASP A 113 -1.68 -8.53 -2.11
C ASP A 113 -1.66 -9.40 -0.87
N THR A 114 -0.88 -9.01 0.12
CA THR A 114 -0.92 -9.57 1.48
C THR A 114 -1.47 -8.55 2.46
N ILE A 115 -2.61 -8.88 3.06
CA ILE A 115 -3.36 -7.99 3.95
C ILE A 115 -3.23 -8.46 5.40
N THR A 116 -2.90 -7.52 6.28
CA THR A 116 -2.76 -7.73 7.73
C THR A 116 -3.50 -6.66 8.53
N GLY A 117 -3.72 -6.90 9.83
CA GLY A 117 -4.37 -5.92 10.73
C GLY A 117 -5.91 -6.01 10.79
N THR A 118 -6.52 -7.01 10.15
CA THR A 118 -7.99 -7.22 10.12
C THR A 118 -8.56 -7.94 11.35
N GLY A 119 -7.75 -8.15 12.40
CA GLY A 119 -8.14 -8.88 13.61
C GLY A 119 -8.05 -10.41 13.49
N GLY A 120 -7.58 -10.93 12.35
CA GLY A 120 -7.29 -12.35 12.10
C GLY A 120 -5.87 -12.57 11.56
N PRO A 121 -5.52 -13.81 11.14
CA PRO A 121 -4.25 -14.05 10.47
C PRO A 121 -4.15 -13.27 9.15
N PRO A 122 -2.93 -13.01 8.65
CA PRO A 122 -2.73 -12.48 7.30
C PRO A 122 -3.47 -13.31 6.25
N PHE A 123 -3.99 -12.65 5.22
CA PHE A 123 -4.50 -13.34 4.03
C PHE A 123 -3.92 -12.73 2.77
N THR A 124 -3.82 -13.56 1.74
CA THR A 124 -3.19 -13.19 0.47
C THR A 124 -4.17 -13.40 -0.66
N VAL A 125 -4.22 -12.45 -1.60
CA VAL A 125 -5.00 -12.51 -2.83
C VAL A 125 -4.06 -12.26 -3.99
N THR A 126 -4.16 -13.06 -5.06
CA THR A 126 -3.34 -12.89 -6.26
C THR A 126 -4.24 -12.58 -7.44
N PHE A 127 -3.92 -11.50 -8.14
CA PHE A 127 -4.54 -11.06 -9.38
C PHE A 127 -3.58 -11.34 -10.53
N THR A 128 -3.89 -12.34 -11.35
CA THR A 128 -2.98 -12.77 -12.44
C THR A 128 -3.19 -12.01 -13.75
N ASN A 129 -4.26 -11.22 -13.86
CA ASN A 129 -4.58 -10.44 -15.06
C ASN A 129 -5.65 -9.37 -14.75
N GLU A 130 -5.25 -8.28 -14.11
CA GLU A 130 -6.16 -7.17 -13.79
C GLU A 130 -6.06 -6.02 -14.80
N ASN A 131 -4.85 -5.78 -15.31
CA ASN A 131 -4.56 -4.66 -16.21
C ASN A 131 -5.18 -3.33 -15.71
N MET A 132 -4.94 -3.03 -14.44
CA MET A 132 -5.60 -1.96 -13.70
C MET A 132 -4.85 -0.64 -13.86
N ASP A 133 -5.59 0.42 -14.21
CA ASP A 133 -5.09 1.79 -14.08
C ASP A 133 -5.04 2.19 -12.60
N THR A 134 -3.85 2.54 -12.12
CA THR A 134 -3.65 2.96 -10.73
C THR A 134 -4.25 4.34 -10.43
N GLY A 135 -4.52 5.14 -11.46
CA GLY A 135 -4.90 6.55 -11.30
C GLY A 135 -3.77 7.45 -10.80
N ILE A 136 -2.51 6.97 -10.81
CA ILE A 136 -1.34 7.73 -10.45
C ILE A 136 -0.71 8.31 -11.72
N PRO A 137 -0.51 9.65 -11.83
CA PRO A 137 0.15 10.24 -12.99
C PRO A 137 1.58 9.72 -13.14
N ALA A 138 1.93 9.28 -14.34
CA ALA A 138 3.28 8.80 -14.68
C ALA A 138 4.20 9.95 -15.11
N VAL A 139 4.19 11.02 -14.33
CA VAL A 139 5.00 12.22 -14.52
C VAL A 139 5.49 12.68 -13.15
N ALA A 140 6.79 12.93 -13.00
CA ALA A 140 7.35 13.39 -11.73
C ALA A 140 6.72 14.74 -11.32
N GLY A 141 6.29 14.85 -10.07
CA GLY A 141 5.58 16.02 -9.58
C GLY A 141 4.89 15.80 -8.24
N HIS A 142 4.33 16.88 -7.70
CA HIS A 142 3.47 16.85 -6.53
C HIS A 142 2.04 17.15 -6.98
N TYR A 143 1.11 16.25 -6.63
CA TYR A 143 -0.26 16.31 -7.07
C TYR A 143 -1.20 16.35 -5.88
N SER A 144 -2.08 17.34 -5.88
CA SER A 144 -3.18 17.48 -4.93
C SER A 144 -4.54 17.22 -5.59
N ALA A 145 -5.62 17.23 -4.81
CA ALA A 145 -6.97 17.27 -5.34
C ALA A 145 -7.16 18.37 -6.40
N GLN A 146 -6.52 19.53 -6.20
CA GLN A 146 -6.62 20.67 -7.11
C GLN A 146 -5.98 20.39 -8.47
N THR A 147 -4.84 19.69 -8.49
CA THR A 147 -4.12 19.41 -9.74
C THR A 147 -4.70 18.22 -10.49
N ILE A 148 -5.26 17.24 -9.79
CA ILE A 148 -5.84 16.04 -10.40
C ILE A 148 -7.30 16.26 -10.82
N PHE A 149 -8.12 16.84 -9.93
CA PHE A 149 -9.57 16.98 -10.14
C PHE A 149 -9.99 18.42 -10.51
N GLY A 150 -9.05 19.38 -10.51
CA GLY A 150 -9.35 20.78 -10.82
C GLY A 150 -10.06 21.53 -9.70
N THR A 151 -10.23 20.92 -8.52
CA THR A 151 -10.95 21.51 -7.38
C THR A 151 -10.17 21.37 -6.09
N SER A 152 -10.19 22.40 -5.25
CA SER A 152 -9.55 22.35 -3.94
C SER A 152 -10.23 21.30 -3.06
N ALA A 153 -9.44 20.55 -2.29
CA ALA A 153 -9.97 19.56 -1.36
C ALA A 153 -10.94 20.24 -0.37
N PRO A 154 -12.19 19.77 -0.25
CA PRO A 154 -13.13 20.30 0.74
C PRO A 154 -12.57 20.21 2.16
N PRO A 155 -13.00 21.07 3.09
CA PRO A 155 -12.59 21.00 4.49
C PRO A 155 -12.78 19.60 5.09
N GLY A 156 -11.73 19.11 5.76
CA GLY A 156 -11.69 17.77 6.33
C GLY A 156 -11.34 16.66 5.34
N THR A 157 -10.97 16.98 4.11
CA THR A 157 -10.43 16.02 3.13
C THR A 157 -9.01 16.37 2.73
N ASN A 158 -8.23 15.37 2.35
CA ASN A 158 -6.89 15.54 1.79
C ASN A 158 -6.65 14.48 0.71
N PHE A 159 -6.01 14.89 -0.37
CA PHE A 159 -5.58 13.98 -1.42
C PHE A 159 -4.25 14.46 -1.97
N GLU A 160 -3.16 13.75 -1.65
CA GLU A 160 -1.82 14.08 -2.11
C GLU A 160 -1.10 12.85 -2.68
N ILE A 161 -0.43 13.05 -3.81
CA ILE A 161 0.45 12.09 -4.46
C ILE A 161 1.77 12.80 -4.75
N GLN A 162 2.88 12.22 -4.30
CA GLN A 162 4.22 12.63 -4.72
C GLN A 162 4.76 11.59 -5.69
N VAL A 163 5.10 11.98 -6.90
CA VAL A 163 5.73 11.11 -7.90
C VAL A 163 7.16 11.57 -8.14
N VAL A 164 8.11 10.66 -8.05
CA VAL A 164 9.53 10.92 -8.29
C VAL A 164 10.03 9.92 -9.33
N GLN A 165 10.63 10.43 -10.39
CA GLN A 165 11.46 9.61 -11.28
C GLN A 165 12.88 9.62 -10.74
N ILE A 166 13.44 8.45 -10.45
CA ILE A 166 14.79 8.37 -9.87
C ILE A 166 15.80 8.69 -10.98
N PRO A 167 16.66 9.73 -10.82
CA PRO A 167 17.62 10.10 -11.86
C PRO A 167 18.68 9.01 -12.09
N GLY A 168 19.03 8.78 -13.36
CA GLY A 168 20.11 7.86 -13.73
C GLY A 168 19.79 6.38 -13.54
N ARG A 169 18.50 6.04 -13.52
CA ARG A 169 17.98 4.67 -13.55
C ARG A 169 17.32 4.38 -14.89
#